data_AF-A0A3M1BJM0-F1
#
_entry.id   AF-A0A3M1BJM0-F1
#
_cell.length_a   1.000
_cell.length_b   1.000
_cell.length_c   1.000
_cell.angle_alpha   90.00
_cell.angle_beta   90.00
_cell.angle_gamma   90.00
#
_symmetry.space_group_name_H-M   'P 1'
#
loop_
_entity.id
_entity.type
_entity.pdbx_description
1 polymer ?
#
loop_
_entity_poly.entity_id
_entity_poly.type
_entity_poly.pdbx_seq_one_letter_code
_entity_poly.pdbx_strand_id
1 'polypeptide(L)'
;MARQEEDCQPRLYLHTVALGDPEHLQETSQLTIAGWGSLLAVEQGRLFISLGWDGGLLVYDASTTPATPTFLDFFRTQGWVTHIVVHGGHAYLPSGLYGVQILDL
;
A
#
# COMPACT_ATOMS: atom_id res chain seq x y z
N MET A 1 14.54 -27.44 23.57
CA MET A 1 14.48 -27.01 22.16
C MET A 1 13.22 -26.18 22.00
N ALA A 2 13.37 -24.84 21.97
CA ALA A 2 12.24 -23.95 21.76
C ALA A 2 11.83 -24.06 20.28
N ARG A 3 10.60 -24.53 20.05
CA ARG A 3 9.94 -24.46 18.75
C ARG A 3 9.79 -22.96 18.45
N GLN A 4 10.44 -22.45 17.41
CA GLN A 4 10.12 -21.12 16.92
C GLN A 4 8.63 -21.13 16.59
N GLU A 5 7.85 -20.39 17.36
CA GLU A 5 6.47 -20.07 16.99
C GLU A 5 6.60 -19.24 15.72
N GLU A 6 6.34 -19.86 14.57
CA GLU A 6 6.17 -19.11 13.34
C GLU A 6 5.02 -18.12 13.58
N ASP A 7 5.40 -16.85 13.59
CA ASP A 7 4.53 -15.69 13.73
C ASP A 7 3.43 -15.78 12.66
N CYS A 8 2.28 -16.36 13.04
CA CYS A 8 1.11 -16.58 12.18
C CYS A 8 0.33 -15.26 11.96
N GLN A 9 1.08 -14.17 11.77
CA GLN A 9 0.55 -12.86 11.49
C GLN A 9 0.56 -12.65 9.97
N PRO A 10 -0.53 -12.13 9.38
CA PRO A 10 -0.58 -11.85 7.97
C PRO A 10 0.48 -10.82 7.57
N ARG A 11 1.01 -10.98 6.35
CA ARG A 11 2.00 -10.08 5.76
C ARG A 11 1.63 -9.77 4.32
N LEU A 12 1.70 -8.50 3.96
CA LEU A 12 1.62 -8.03 2.59
C LEU A 12 3.04 -7.88 2.05
N TYR A 13 3.29 -8.46 0.89
CA TYR A 13 4.55 -8.31 0.15
C TYR A 13 4.31 -7.41 -1.05
N LEU A 14 5.03 -6.30 -1.10
CA LEU A 14 5.09 -5.42 -2.26
C LEU A 14 6.40 -5.71 -3.01
N HIS A 15 6.26 -6.14 -4.26
CA HIS A 15 7.39 -6.41 -5.15
C HIS A 15 7.48 -5.29 -6.18
N THR A 16 8.69 -4.75 -6.35
CA THR A 16 8.99 -3.80 -7.43
C THR A 16 9.70 -4.56 -8.53
N VAL A 17 9.21 -4.47 -9.77
CA VAL A 17 9.73 -5.23 -10.91
C VAL A 17 10.09 -4.28 -12.04
N ALA A 18 11.32 -4.39 -12.55
CA ALA A 18 11.78 -3.68 -13.73
C ALA A 18 11.19 -4.31 -15.00
N LEU A 19 10.62 -3.47 -15.87
CA LEU A 19 9.97 -3.86 -17.13
C LEU A 19 10.81 -3.54 -18.38
N GLY A 20 12.12 -3.29 -18.20
CA GLY A 20 13.02 -2.88 -19.29
C GLY A 20 13.26 -3.97 -20.35
N ASP A 21 13.13 -5.24 -19.96
CA ASP A 21 13.13 -6.40 -20.85
C ASP A 21 11.85 -7.23 -20.57
N PRO A 22 10.89 -7.30 -21.51
CA PRO A 22 9.65 -8.05 -21.31
C PRO A 22 9.86 -9.58 -21.30
N GLU A 23 10.98 -10.09 -21.84
CA GLU A 23 11.32 -11.51 -21.80
C GLU A 23 12.05 -11.89 -20.49
N HIS A 24 12.63 -10.90 -19.81
CA HIS A 24 13.37 -11.08 -18.55
C HIS A 24 12.95 -10.05 -17.50
N LEU A 25 11.80 -10.28 -16.87
CA LEU A 25 11.34 -9.47 -15.74
C LEU A 25 12.28 -9.66 -14.53
N GLN A 26 12.74 -8.55 -13.97
CA GLN A 26 13.65 -8.56 -12.82
C GLN A 26 13.02 -7.87 -11.61
N GLU A 27 12.90 -8.58 -10.49
CA GLU A 27 12.55 -7.97 -9.21
C GLU A 27 13.71 -7.10 -8.71
N THR A 28 13.45 -5.83 -8.43
CA THR A 28 14.44 -4.85 -7.98
C THR A 28 14.43 -4.63 -6.48
N SER A 29 13.26 -4.80 -5.84
CA SER A 29 13.12 -4.64 -4.39
C SER A 29 11.84 -5.31 -3.87
N GLN A 30 11.88 -5.68 -2.59
CA GLN A 30 10.75 -6.23 -1.85
C GLN A 30 10.53 -5.42 -0.56
N LEU A 31 9.29 -5.05 -0.29
CA LEU A 31 8.86 -4.43 0.95
C LEU A 31 7.84 -5.36 1.64
N THR A 32 8.04 -5.61 2.93
CA THR A 32 7.08 -6.36 3.76
C THR A 32 6.32 -5.40 4.66
N ILE A 33 5.00 -5.49 4.63
CA ILE A 33 4.09 -4.71 5.47
C ILE A 33 3.32 -5.70 6.35
N ALA A 34 3.25 -5.41 7.64
CA ALA A 34 2.48 -6.23 8.57
C ALA A 34 0.98 -6.05 8.31
N GLY A 35 0.21 -7.13 8.44
CA GLY A 35 -1.23 -7.09 8.25
C GLY A 35 -1.66 -7.57 6.86
N TRP A 36 -2.98 -7.59 6.68
CA TRP A 36 -3.60 -7.75 5.38
C TRP A 36 -3.56 -6.41 4.65
N GLY A 37 -3.46 -6.44 3.33
CA GLY A 37 -3.62 -5.23 2.56
C GLY A 37 -3.55 -5.42 1.05
N SER A 38 -3.75 -4.32 0.34
CA SER A 38 -3.68 -4.29 -1.12
C SER A 38 -3.23 -2.92 -1.59
N LEU A 39 -2.41 -2.88 -2.64
CA LEU A 39 -2.08 -1.64 -3.34
C LEU A 39 -3.33 -1.15 -4.08
N LEU A 40 -3.80 0.04 -3.72
CA LEU A 40 -4.96 0.69 -4.32
C LEU A 40 -4.57 1.53 -5.53
N ALA A 41 -3.48 2.30 -5.43
CA ALA A 41 -3.03 3.18 -6.51
C ALA A 41 -1.55 3.55 -6.37
N VAL A 42 -0.97 3.98 -7.50
CA VAL A 42 0.32 4.65 -7.58
C VAL A 42 0.09 6.00 -8.25
N GLU A 43 0.17 7.09 -7.48
CA GLU A 43 -0.14 8.43 -7.96
C GLU A 43 0.95 9.40 -7.52
N GLN A 44 1.48 10.19 -8.47
CA GLN A 44 2.50 11.21 -8.21
C GLN A 44 3.73 10.68 -7.44
N GLY A 45 4.15 9.45 -7.72
CA GLY A 45 5.26 8.81 -7.02
C GLY A 45 4.93 8.38 -5.59
N ARG A 46 3.65 8.24 -5.23
CA ARG A 46 3.23 7.69 -3.93
C ARG A 46 2.41 6.42 -4.12
N LEU A 47 2.62 5.46 -3.23
CA LEU A 47 1.85 4.22 -3.17
C LEU A 47 0.79 4.35 -2.08
N PHE A 48 -0.43 3.96 -2.41
CA PHE A 48 -1.57 3.98 -1.49
C PHE A 48 -1.99 2.55 -1.20
N ILE A 49 -1.80 2.08 0.03
CA ILE A 49 -2.00 0.68 0.42
C ILE A 49 -3.09 0.62 1.48
N SER A 50 -4.18 -0.09 1.22
CA SER A 50 -5.21 -0.33 2.23
C SER A 50 -4.80 -1.45 3.18
N LEU A 51 -5.19 -1.34 4.45
CA LEU A 51 -5.00 -2.39 5.45
C LEU A 51 -6.23 -3.30 5.62
N GLY A 52 -7.06 -3.39 4.58
CA GLY A 52 -8.23 -4.26 4.54
C GLY A 52 -9.15 -4.11 5.76
N TRP A 53 -9.32 -5.21 6.51
CA TRP A 53 -10.21 -5.31 7.68
C TRP A 53 -9.71 -4.54 8.89
N ASP A 54 -8.39 -4.44 9.04
CA ASP A 54 -7.80 -3.67 10.13
C ASP A 54 -8.18 -2.20 9.97
N GLY A 55 -8.42 -1.77 8.72
CA GLY A 55 -8.74 -0.43 8.32
C GLY A 55 -7.49 0.45 8.32
N GLY A 56 -7.51 1.47 7.48
CA GLY A 56 -6.39 2.37 7.32
C GLY A 56 -5.81 2.36 5.92
N LEU A 57 -5.12 3.45 5.62
CA LEU A 57 -4.40 3.70 4.40
C LEU A 57 -2.96 4.03 4.76
N LEU A 58 -2.03 3.21 4.30
CA LEU A 58 -0.61 3.53 4.33
C LEU A 58 -0.25 4.26 3.05
N VAL A 59 0.55 5.32 3.19
CA VAL A 59 1.14 6.06 2.10
C VAL A 59 2.64 5.85 2.12
N TYR A 60 3.21 5.41 1.00
CA TYR A 60 4.65 5.28 0.81
C TYR A 60 5.12 6.21 -0.30
N ASP A 61 6.33 6.75 -0.16
CA ASP A 61 7.06 7.42 -1.22
C ASP A 61 7.69 6.35 -2.13
N ALA A 62 7.40 6.43 -3.41
CA ALA A 62 7.99 5.66 -4.49
C ALA A 62 8.44 6.57 -5.65
N SER A 63 8.72 7.85 -5.37
CA SER A 63 9.15 8.85 -6.35
C SER A 63 10.48 8.48 -7.03
N THR A 64 11.30 7.67 -6.35
CA THR A 64 12.58 7.18 -6.88
C THR A 64 12.49 5.68 -7.15
N THR A 65 12.39 5.30 -8.42
CA THR A 65 12.51 3.89 -8.88
C THR A 65 13.89 3.74 -9.53
N PRO A 66 14.75 2.78 -9.13
CA PRO A 66 14.45 1.48 -8.52
C PRO A 66 14.68 1.34 -6.99
N ALA A 67 14.44 2.38 -6.18
CA ALA A 67 14.62 2.27 -4.72
C ALA A 67 13.44 1.55 -4.04
N THR A 68 13.68 1.00 -2.85
CA THR A 68 12.61 0.48 -1.98
C THR A 68 11.72 1.64 -1.53
N PRO A 69 10.38 1.56 -1.68
CA PRO A 69 9.48 2.60 -1.21
C PRO A 69 9.63 2.86 0.29
N THR A 70 9.56 4.13 0.70
CA THR A 70 9.70 4.54 2.11
C THR A 70 8.35 4.95 2.69
N PHE A 71 8.10 4.62 3.94
CA PHE A 71 6.84 4.99 4.60
C PHE A 71 6.75 6.52 4.75
N LEU A 72 5.63 7.11 4.33
CA LEU A 72 5.34 8.54 4.49
C LEU A 72 4.34 8.79 5.62
N ASP A 73 3.17 8.16 5.54
CA ASP A 73 2.07 8.48 6.46
C ASP A 73 1.05 7.34 6.60
N PHE A 74 0.23 7.42 7.64
CA PHE A 74 -0.89 6.54 7.90
C PHE A 74 -2.15 7.33 8.22
N PHE A 75 -3.24 6.98 7.53
CA PHE A 75 -4.56 7.54 7.79
C PHE A 75 -5.52 6.46 8.25
N ARG A 76 -6.26 6.72 9.33
CA ARG A 76 -7.35 5.83 9.76
C ARG A 76 -8.54 5.97 8.80
N THR A 77 -8.96 4.86 8.21
CA THR A 77 -10.18 4.81 7.41
C THR A 77 -11.37 4.41 8.26
N GLN A 78 -12.55 4.96 7.94
CA GLN A 78 -13.79 4.67 8.69
C GLN A 78 -14.38 3.28 8.37
N GLY A 79 -13.93 2.67 7.27
CA GLY A 79 -14.32 1.33 6.85
C GLY A 79 -13.34 0.74 5.85
N TRP A 80 -13.77 -0.32 5.16
CA TRP A 80 -12.96 -1.01 4.17
C TRP A 80 -12.89 -0.19 2.88
N VAL A 81 -11.70 0.35 2.60
CA VAL A 81 -11.42 1.08 1.36
C VAL A 81 -10.88 0.11 0.33
N THR A 82 -11.61 -0.02 -0.78
CA THR A 82 -11.25 -0.89 -1.92
C THR A 82 -10.79 -0.10 -3.14
N HIS A 83 -10.93 1.22 -3.11
CA HIS A 83 -10.53 2.10 -4.21
C HIS A 83 -10.13 3.46 -3.66
N ILE A 84 -9.29 4.18 -4.39
CA ILE A 84 -8.89 5.55 -4.09
C ILE A 84 -8.91 6.37 -5.39
N VAL A 85 -9.33 7.63 -5.30
CA VAL A 85 -9.14 8.60 -6.39
C VAL A 85 -8.32 9.75 -5.83
N VAL A 86 -7.24 10.12 -6.50
CA VAL A 86 -6.39 11.26 -6.10
C VAL A 86 -6.60 12.40 -7.08
N HIS A 87 -7.00 13.56 -6.59
CA HIS A 87 -7.20 14.75 -7.42
C HIS A 87 -7.01 16.03 -6.62
N GLY A 88 -6.30 17.01 -7.20
CA GLY A 88 -6.19 18.35 -6.61
C GLY A 88 -5.52 18.38 -5.23
N GLY A 89 -4.65 17.41 -4.92
CA GLY A 89 -4.03 17.28 -3.60
C GLY A 89 -4.89 16.56 -2.56
N HIS A 90 -6.07 16.06 -2.93
CA HIS A 90 -6.91 15.28 -2.04
C HIS A 90 -7.05 13.84 -2.51
N ALA A 91 -7.21 12.91 -1.56
CA ALA A 91 -7.62 11.54 -1.79
C ALA A 91 -9.09 11.33 -1.41
N TYR A 92 -9.84 10.67 -2.28
CA TYR A 92 -11.24 10.31 -2.09
C TYR A 92 -11.33 8.79 -1.91
N LEU A 93 -11.79 8.36 -0.74
CA LEU A 93 -11.80 6.97 -0.30
C LEU A 93 -13.26 6.51 -0.09
N PRO A 94 -13.91 5.90 -1.10
CA PRO A 94 -15.19 5.24 -0.91
C PRO A 94 -15.06 4.12 0.14
N SER A 95 -15.93 4.16 1.15
CA SER A 95 -15.88 3.29 2.32
C SER A 95 -17.26 2.69 2.64
N GLY A 96 -17.97 2.28 1.59
CA GLY A 96 -19.26 1.60 1.68
C GLY A 96 -20.30 2.41 2.49
N LEU A 97 -20.77 1.83 3.59
CA LEU A 97 -21.80 2.42 4.46
C LEU A 97 -21.36 3.74 5.13
N TYR A 98 -20.05 4.02 5.18
CA TYR A 98 -19.48 5.23 5.77
C TYR A 98 -19.34 6.38 4.75
N GLY A 99 -19.82 6.19 3.53
CA GLY A 99 -19.74 7.19 2.46
C GLY A 99 -18.34 7.31 1.87
N VAL A 100 -17.94 8.53 1.50
CA VAL A 100 -16.63 8.83 0.92
C VAL A 100 -15.85 9.67 1.92
N GLN A 101 -14.73 9.14 2.41
CA GLN A 101 -13.79 9.91 3.23
C GLN A 101 -12.87 10.72 2.31
N ILE A 102 -12.57 11.96 2.68
CA ILE A 102 -11.66 12.83 1.94
C ILE A 102 -10.45 13.09 2.84
N LEU A 103 -9.25 12.95 2.29
CA LEU A 103 -7.98 13.21 2.97
C LEU A 103 -7.18 14.25 2.17
N ASP A 104 -6.50 15.14 2.87
CA ASP A 104 -5.52 16.05 2.27
C ASP A 104 -4.16 15.34 2.19
N LEU A 105 -3.48 15.44 1.04
CA LEU A 105 -2.23 14.73 0.70
C LEU A 105 -1.02 15.66 0.58
#